data_AF-A0AAD2PXY1-F1
#
_entry.id   AF-A0AAD2PXY1-F1
#
_cell.length_a   1.000
_cell.length_b   1.000
_cell.length_c   1.000
_cell.angle_alpha   90.00
_cell.angle_beta   90.00
_cell.angle_gamma   90.00
#
_symmetry.space_group_name_H-M   'P 1'
#
loop_
_entity.id
_entity.type
_entity.pdbx_description
1 polymer ?
#
loop_
_entity_poly.entity_id
_entity_poly.type
_entity_poly.pdbx_seq_one_letter_code
_entity_poly.pdbx_strand_id
1 'polypeptide(L)'
;MSFSSFSTHPEDEKTLAENAQSSPSIPPPSPPEPPSPNPPPPPPQLLNVPDLPSNQPDNDNAMDYPPGSPSGPLDGQSLILMGDDNTISSINTDYHTLQMRAQDIENHNDGYREPEHPTGSPQKSQQYQSRSPNPEMARLPQTVDMKTTSQNKEQPKQQRQQQDDEGSCLPQWLVDAPFWLKLVIVTSTALLLGAMVLIGVAASLEVQSRENEAQNNAAVSPPSLAPGNFFPTQPDLEPTNIPLTAEPTSSPLEDMPPWQPYNTSTSVQFFVAGGRFAGDELANLPAELSNLPNIDGNTVLFHLGDWNSPSLTRCEESAYSDIATLFANSSLPVYFVVGDNEFNDCPDPREAFEFWDQYLLDFETRHWPAPSVWNIARSEDYPENFGYLHRNVLVLGINLVGGVVHDNREWERRHAANLEWINTNYFENEARFDTMVVLAHADPEILANESFFLSFFRLVRDVYTEKQVVFIHRNLGSDAWGLETGYDGIPNLMVAVVEGTVWPPMLVTIDTTAGILEIDQRQWYQEYKTGGLA
;
A
#
# COMPACT_ATOMS: atom_id res chain seq x y z
N MET A 1 45.61 12.18 3.13
CA MET A 1 46.22 10.86 2.86
C MET A 1 45.90 10.55 1.41
N SER A 2 46.93 10.48 0.56
CA SER A 2 46.77 10.27 -0.89
C SER A 2 46.48 8.80 -1.17
N PHE A 3 45.42 8.53 -1.94
CA PHE A 3 45.19 7.21 -2.53
C PHE A 3 45.81 7.18 -3.92
N SER A 4 46.75 6.26 -4.11
CA SER A 4 47.38 5.97 -5.40
C SER A 4 46.56 4.93 -6.14
N SER A 5 46.18 5.27 -7.37
CA SER A 5 45.63 4.40 -8.41
C SER A 5 46.63 3.31 -8.83
N PHE A 6 46.18 2.06 -8.92
CA PHE A 6 46.91 1.01 -9.64
C PHE A 6 46.26 0.74 -10.99
N SER A 7 47.02 1.07 -12.03
CA SER A 7 46.80 0.74 -13.43
C SER A 7 47.28 -0.70 -13.68
N THR A 8 46.47 -1.54 -14.30
CA THR A 8 46.89 -2.84 -14.83
C THR A 8 47.03 -2.74 -16.35
N HIS A 9 48.21 -3.10 -16.85
CA HIS A 9 48.40 -3.48 -18.24
C HIS A 9 49.15 -4.84 -18.28
N PRO A 10 48.86 -5.67 -19.31
CA PRO A 10 49.24 -7.06 -19.37
C PRO A 10 50.60 -7.22 -20.05
N GLU A 11 51.37 -8.22 -19.63
CA GLU A 11 52.25 -9.04 -20.48
C GLU A 11 53.02 -10.00 -19.57
N ASP A 12 52.90 -11.31 -19.87
CA ASP A 12 53.97 -12.32 -19.81
C ASP A 12 53.38 -13.72 -19.57
N GLU A 13 52.74 -14.25 -20.62
CA GLU A 13 52.59 -15.69 -20.82
C GLU A 13 53.85 -16.22 -21.51
N LYS A 14 54.74 -16.88 -20.75
CA LYS A 14 55.40 -18.11 -21.20
C LYS A 14 56.26 -18.74 -20.12
N THR A 15 56.33 -20.07 -20.22
CA THR A 15 57.27 -21.01 -19.60
C THR A 15 57.10 -21.28 -18.11
N LEU A 16 56.48 -22.42 -17.80
CA LEU A 16 57.15 -23.56 -17.13
C LEU A 16 56.21 -24.76 -17.10
N ALA A 17 56.44 -25.68 -18.03
CA ALA A 17 56.00 -27.07 -17.93
C ALA A 17 57.05 -27.87 -17.13
N GLU A 18 56.62 -29.01 -16.58
CA GLU A 18 57.40 -30.07 -15.93
C GLU A 18 57.77 -29.88 -14.44
N ASN A 19 56.85 -30.24 -13.54
CA ASN A 19 57.02 -31.37 -12.61
C ASN A 19 55.86 -31.41 -11.60
N ALA A 20 54.97 -32.39 -11.73
CA ALA A 20 54.09 -32.79 -10.63
C ALA A 20 53.97 -34.32 -10.63
N GLN A 21 54.66 -34.93 -9.68
CA GLN A 21 54.63 -36.35 -9.38
C GLN A 21 53.24 -36.76 -8.87
N SER A 22 52.84 -37.94 -9.33
CA SER A 22 51.63 -38.69 -9.01
C SER A 22 51.41 -38.86 -7.50
N SER A 23 50.27 -38.37 -7.01
CA SER A 23 49.66 -38.80 -5.75
C SER A 23 48.58 -39.86 -6.02
N PRO A 24 48.42 -40.88 -5.15
CA PRO A 24 47.45 -41.96 -5.37
C PRO A 24 46.02 -41.49 -5.06
N SER A 25 45.11 -41.75 -6.00
CA SER A 25 43.68 -41.46 -5.89
C SER A 25 43.02 -42.30 -4.80
N ILE A 26 42.41 -41.65 -3.82
CA ILE A 26 41.49 -42.27 -2.86
C ILE A 26 40.11 -42.33 -3.52
N PRO A 27 39.45 -43.51 -3.60
CA PRO A 27 38.10 -43.60 -4.16
C PRO A 27 37.09 -42.89 -3.25
N PRO A 28 36.06 -42.24 -3.83
CA PRO A 28 35.03 -41.57 -3.05
C PRO A 28 34.24 -42.56 -2.19
N PRO A 29 33.76 -42.15 -1.00
CA PRO A 29 32.94 -42.98 -0.15
C PRO A 29 31.60 -43.31 -0.81
N SER A 30 31.15 -44.55 -0.64
CA SER A 30 29.86 -45.03 -1.13
C SER A 30 28.70 -44.24 -0.50
N PRO A 31 27.62 -43.97 -1.25
CA PRO A 31 26.43 -43.33 -0.71
C PRO A 31 25.76 -44.20 0.37
N PRO A 32 25.13 -43.59 1.38
CA PRO A 32 24.44 -44.31 2.45
C PRO A 32 23.23 -45.09 1.89
N GLU A 33 23.02 -46.29 2.43
CA GLU A 33 21.86 -47.14 2.14
C GLU A 33 20.55 -46.43 2.52
N PRO A 34 19.50 -46.54 1.69
CA PRO A 34 18.20 -45.97 2.02
C PRO A 34 17.58 -46.71 3.22
N PRO A 35 16.86 -45.98 4.11
CA PRO A 35 16.21 -46.58 5.26
C PRO A 35 15.11 -47.57 4.83
N SER A 36 15.00 -48.68 5.57
CA SER A 36 13.95 -49.68 5.37
C SER A 36 12.55 -49.07 5.53
N PRO A 37 11.56 -49.50 4.72
CA PRO A 37 10.21 -48.98 4.79
C PRO A 37 9.53 -49.36 6.12
N ASN A 38 8.84 -48.39 6.72
CA ASN A 38 8.02 -48.60 7.90
C ASN A 38 6.87 -49.57 7.61
N PRO A 39 6.46 -50.38 8.61
CA PRO A 39 5.29 -51.24 8.47
C PRO A 39 4.01 -50.42 8.28
N PRO A 40 3.02 -50.94 7.52
CA PRO A 40 1.78 -50.22 7.25
C PRO A 40 0.94 -50.03 8.53
N PRO A 41 0.20 -48.92 8.64
CA PRO A 41 -0.69 -48.68 9.77
C PRO A 41 -1.85 -49.70 9.81
N PRO A 42 -2.36 -50.01 11.01
CA PRO A 42 -3.51 -50.90 11.15
C PRO A 42 -4.78 -50.27 10.52
N PRO A 43 -5.70 -51.09 10.00
CA PRO A 43 -6.92 -50.60 9.36
C PRO A 43 -7.82 -49.85 10.37
N PRO A 44 -8.52 -48.79 9.93
CA PRO A 44 -9.40 -48.02 10.78
C PRO A 44 -10.56 -48.87 11.30
N GLN A 45 -10.79 -48.80 12.61
CA GLN A 45 -11.94 -49.43 13.24
C GLN A 45 -13.21 -48.64 12.90
N LEU A 46 -14.20 -49.35 12.35
CA LEU A 46 -15.53 -48.82 12.06
C LEU A 46 -16.21 -48.38 13.35
N LEU A 47 -16.40 -47.08 13.51
CA LEU A 47 -17.27 -46.49 14.52
C LEU A 47 -18.74 -46.68 14.11
N ASN A 48 -19.48 -47.45 14.92
CA ASN A 48 -20.93 -47.56 14.83
C ASN A 48 -21.57 -46.20 15.13
N VAL A 49 -22.28 -45.65 14.15
CA VAL A 49 -23.18 -44.50 14.32
C VAL A 49 -24.57 -45.02 14.70
N PRO A 50 -25.18 -44.59 15.81
CA PRO A 50 -26.56 -44.93 16.12
C PRO A 50 -27.55 -44.04 15.35
N ASP A 51 -28.62 -44.67 14.86
CA ASP A 51 -29.72 -44.08 14.10
C ASP A 51 -30.38 -42.89 14.82
N LEU A 52 -30.56 -41.78 14.10
CA LEU A 52 -31.36 -40.63 14.49
C LEU A 52 -32.78 -40.74 13.89
N PRO A 53 -33.85 -40.44 14.66
CA PRO A 53 -35.22 -40.58 14.18
C PRO A 53 -35.67 -39.39 13.32
N SER A 54 -36.38 -39.73 12.26
CA SER A 54 -37.11 -38.82 11.38
C SER A 54 -38.29 -38.15 12.11
N ASN A 55 -38.27 -36.82 12.23
CA ASN A 55 -39.42 -36.03 12.62
C ASN A 55 -39.87 -35.16 11.45
N GLN A 56 -41.00 -35.54 10.87
CA GLN A 56 -41.81 -34.77 9.93
C GLN A 56 -42.88 -34.02 10.73
N PRO A 57 -43.18 -32.75 10.42
CA PRO A 57 -44.47 -32.19 10.80
C PRO A 57 -45.29 -31.80 9.57
N ASP A 58 -46.47 -32.42 9.46
CA ASP A 58 -47.61 -31.92 8.72
C ASP A 58 -48.22 -30.72 9.48
N ASN A 59 -48.54 -29.63 8.77
CA ASN A 59 -49.89 -29.04 8.71
C ASN A 59 -49.88 -27.62 8.13
N ASP A 60 -50.57 -27.48 7.00
CA ASP A 60 -51.79 -26.69 6.85
C ASP A 60 -51.93 -25.41 7.68
N ASN A 61 -51.84 -24.26 7.00
CA ASN A 61 -52.71 -23.11 7.25
C ASN A 61 -52.80 -22.21 6.00
N ALA A 62 -53.96 -22.29 5.33
CA ALA A 62 -54.40 -21.36 4.32
C ALA A 62 -55.01 -20.11 4.99
N MET A 63 -54.65 -18.93 4.50
CA MET A 63 -55.29 -17.66 4.84
C MET A 63 -55.72 -16.95 3.55
N ASP A 64 -56.99 -16.57 3.54
CA ASP A 64 -57.73 -15.84 2.51
C ASP A 64 -57.13 -14.46 2.15
N TYR A 65 -57.13 -14.13 0.85
CA TYR A 65 -57.19 -12.73 0.37
C TYR A 65 -58.16 -12.62 -0.84
N PRO A 66 -58.91 -11.50 -0.95
CA PRO A 66 -60.02 -11.35 -1.89
C PRO A 66 -59.59 -10.85 -3.30
N PRO A 67 -60.49 -10.90 -4.30
CA PRO A 67 -60.10 -10.93 -5.71
C PRO A 67 -60.11 -9.55 -6.39
N GLY A 68 -59.27 -9.39 -7.41
CA GLY A 68 -59.34 -8.26 -8.34
C GLY A 68 -58.24 -8.26 -9.40
N SER A 69 -58.45 -9.00 -10.49
CA SER A 69 -57.72 -8.85 -11.77
C SER A 69 -58.30 -7.66 -12.58
N PRO A 70 -57.64 -7.09 -13.63
CA PRO A 70 -57.33 -7.84 -14.85
C PRO A 70 -55.96 -7.56 -15.52
N SER A 71 -55.32 -8.67 -15.91
CA SER A 71 -54.64 -8.95 -17.19
C SER A 71 -54.18 -7.80 -18.10
N GLY A 72 -52.86 -7.78 -18.37
CA GLY A 72 -52.24 -7.28 -19.60
C GLY A 72 -50.86 -7.91 -19.78
N PRO A 73 -50.46 -8.38 -20.98
CA PRO A 73 -49.20 -9.07 -21.20
C PRO A 73 -48.09 -8.06 -21.46
N LEU A 74 -46.95 -8.19 -20.79
CA LEU A 74 -45.72 -7.52 -21.21
C LEU A 74 -44.64 -8.59 -21.37
N ASP A 75 -44.32 -8.80 -22.64
CA ASP A 75 -43.23 -9.60 -23.14
C ASP A 75 -41.91 -9.16 -22.50
N GLY A 76 -41.12 -10.16 -22.12
CA GLY A 76 -39.74 -9.97 -21.74
C GLY A 76 -38.90 -9.64 -22.96
N GLN A 77 -38.18 -8.52 -22.90
CA GLN A 77 -36.93 -8.31 -23.61
C GLN A 77 -36.01 -7.49 -22.70
N SER A 78 -35.03 -8.16 -22.09
CA SER A 78 -33.86 -7.49 -21.52
C SER A 78 -33.06 -6.92 -22.67
N LEU A 79 -33.09 -5.59 -22.79
CA LEU A 79 -32.28 -4.84 -23.74
C LEU A 79 -30.85 -4.76 -23.20
N ILE A 80 -29.97 -5.61 -23.71
CA ILE A 80 -28.51 -5.45 -23.60
C ILE A 80 -28.14 -4.35 -24.61
N LEU A 81 -27.77 -3.16 -24.11
CA LEU A 81 -27.12 -2.14 -24.93
C LEU A 81 -25.62 -2.43 -24.95
N MET A 82 -25.17 -3.19 -25.95
CA MET A 82 -23.78 -3.08 -26.40
C MET A 82 -23.70 -1.82 -27.27
N GLY A 83 -23.04 -0.80 -26.76
CA GLY A 83 -22.66 0.38 -27.53
C GLY A 83 -21.27 0.17 -28.10
N ASP A 84 -21.20 -0.26 -29.36
CA ASP A 84 -20.04 -0.02 -30.21
C ASP A 84 -20.07 1.48 -30.58
N ASP A 85 -19.05 2.24 -30.18
CA ASP A 85 -18.46 3.29 -31.02
C ASP A 85 -17.25 3.96 -30.32
N ASN A 86 -16.09 3.78 -30.95
CA ASN A 86 -14.86 4.51 -30.72
C ASN A 86 -15.04 6.01 -31.01
N THR A 87 -15.38 6.81 -29.99
CA THR A 87 -15.01 8.24 -29.96
C THR A 87 -14.90 8.72 -28.51
N ILE A 88 -13.68 8.68 -27.96
CA ILE A 88 -13.33 9.41 -26.74
C ILE A 88 -13.42 10.91 -27.09
N SER A 89 -14.55 11.53 -26.77
CA SER A 89 -14.62 12.98 -26.64
C SER A 89 -14.10 13.33 -25.25
N SER A 90 -12.92 13.92 -25.23
CA SER A 90 -12.29 14.46 -24.04
C SER A 90 -13.17 15.55 -23.44
N ILE A 91 -13.74 15.32 -22.27
CA ILE A 91 -14.30 16.37 -21.44
C ILE A 91 -13.11 17.09 -20.81
N ASN A 92 -12.70 18.19 -21.42
CA ASN A 92 -11.69 19.08 -20.87
C ASN A 92 -12.40 20.01 -19.88
N THR A 93 -12.29 19.73 -18.58
CA THR A 93 -12.65 20.68 -17.52
C THR A 93 -11.39 21.40 -17.07
N ASP A 94 -11.36 22.72 -17.26
CA ASP A 94 -10.23 23.61 -17.00
C ASP A 94 -9.73 23.56 -15.55
N TYR A 95 -8.53 23.00 -15.36
CA TYR A 95 -7.81 22.85 -14.08
C TYR A 95 -6.86 24.02 -13.75
N HIS A 96 -7.06 25.20 -14.36
CA HIS A 96 -6.14 26.34 -14.19
C HIS A 96 -6.16 26.98 -12.78
N THR A 97 -7.13 26.64 -11.92
CA THR A 97 -7.29 27.29 -10.60
C THR A 97 -6.51 26.61 -9.48
N LEU A 98 -6.06 25.35 -9.66
CA LEU A 98 -5.34 24.60 -8.63
C LEU A 98 -3.81 24.76 -8.69
N GLN A 99 -3.25 25.15 -9.83
CA GLN A 99 -1.81 25.41 -9.96
C GLN A 99 -1.29 26.57 -9.10
N MET A 100 -2.13 27.58 -8.79
CA MET A 100 -1.69 28.72 -7.99
C MET A 100 -1.54 28.42 -6.49
N ARG A 101 -2.00 27.25 -6.00
CA ARG A 101 -1.84 26.88 -4.58
C ARG A 101 -0.63 26.00 -4.30
N ALA A 102 -0.14 25.26 -5.30
CA ALA A 102 1.04 24.40 -5.16
C ALA A 102 2.36 25.20 -5.17
N GLN A 103 2.44 26.30 -5.94
CA GLN A 103 3.66 27.13 -6.02
C GLN A 103 3.92 28.00 -4.77
N ASP A 104 2.92 28.27 -3.94
CA ASP A 104 3.09 29.12 -2.75
C ASP A 104 3.67 28.36 -1.54
N ILE A 105 3.80 27.03 -1.60
CA ILE A 105 4.47 26.22 -0.56
C ILE A 105 5.98 26.04 -0.85
N GLU A 106 6.43 26.30 -2.09
CA GLU A 106 7.83 26.05 -2.52
C GLU A 106 8.85 27.16 -2.16
N ASN A 107 8.44 28.26 -1.54
CA ASN A 107 9.34 29.39 -1.21
C ASN A 107 9.72 29.52 0.28
N HIS A 108 9.74 28.42 1.04
CA HIS A 108 10.28 28.39 2.41
C HIS A 108 11.40 27.34 2.58
N ASN A 109 12.42 27.42 1.74
CA ASN A 109 13.68 26.71 1.94
C ASN A 109 14.83 27.72 2.18
N ASP A 110 14.73 28.47 3.28
CA ASP A 110 15.79 29.34 3.76
C ASP A 110 16.83 28.53 4.57
N GLY A 111 17.89 28.12 3.87
CA GLY A 111 19.27 28.19 4.35
C GLY A 111 19.63 27.51 5.68
N TYR A 112 19.79 26.18 5.66
CA TYR A 112 20.71 25.52 6.60
C TYR A 112 22.15 25.77 6.16
N ARG A 113 22.80 26.74 6.81
CA ARG A 113 24.22 27.02 6.70
C ARG A 113 24.96 26.17 7.74
N GLU A 114 25.76 25.21 7.29
CA GLU A 114 26.70 24.46 8.14
C GLU A 114 27.61 25.42 8.94
N PRO A 115 27.80 25.21 10.25
CA PRO A 115 28.83 25.92 10.99
C PRO A 115 30.19 25.27 10.76
N GLU A 116 31.14 26.06 10.27
CA GLU A 116 32.55 25.71 10.16
C GLU A 116 33.13 25.27 11.53
N HIS A 117 33.81 24.12 11.53
CA HIS A 117 34.60 23.62 12.65
C HIS A 117 35.76 24.57 13.00
N PRO A 118 35.98 24.92 14.28
CA PRO A 118 37.28 25.35 14.75
C PRO A 118 38.06 24.16 15.34
N THR A 119 39.29 24.02 14.85
CA THR A 119 40.33 23.13 15.34
C THR A 119 40.77 23.51 16.76
N GLY A 120 40.77 22.55 17.69
CA GLY A 120 41.33 22.75 19.02
C GLY A 120 41.11 21.58 20.00
N SER A 121 42.04 20.62 20.01
CA SER A 121 42.25 19.69 21.15
C SER A 121 43.05 20.39 22.28
N PRO A 122 43.28 19.80 23.47
CA PRO A 122 42.70 18.58 24.07
C PRO A 122 42.24 18.77 25.54
N GLN A 123 41.32 17.94 26.06
CA GLN A 123 41.36 17.61 27.49
C GLN A 123 40.62 16.30 27.89
N LYS A 124 41.40 15.45 28.57
CA LYS A 124 41.08 14.59 29.73
C LYS A 124 39.91 13.61 29.65
N SER A 125 40.32 12.35 29.51
CA SER A 125 39.66 11.12 29.92
C SER A 125 39.21 11.11 31.39
N GLN A 126 37.94 10.73 31.63
CA GLN A 126 37.52 10.08 32.87
C GLN A 126 36.70 8.83 32.55
N GLN A 127 37.22 7.70 33.03
CA GLN A 127 36.60 6.38 33.09
C GLN A 127 35.35 6.41 33.99
N TYR A 128 34.26 5.81 33.51
CA TYR A 128 33.15 5.38 34.37
C TYR A 128 33.15 3.85 34.43
N GLN A 129 33.37 3.31 35.63
CA GLN A 129 33.24 1.89 35.95
C GLN A 129 31.80 1.57 36.36
N SER A 130 31.26 0.52 35.76
CA SER A 130 30.01 -0.13 36.10
C SER A 130 30.17 -1.02 37.35
N ARG A 131 29.17 -1.01 38.24
CA ARG A 131 29.04 -1.96 39.36
C ARG A 131 27.61 -2.48 39.44
N SER A 132 27.47 -3.80 39.30
CA SER A 132 26.25 -4.57 39.62
C SER A 132 25.90 -4.51 41.10
N PRO A 133 24.63 -4.76 41.47
CA PRO A 133 24.27 -5.17 42.81
C PRO A 133 23.91 -6.67 42.86
N ASN A 134 24.27 -7.31 43.97
CA ASN A 134 23.64 -8.54 44.44
C ASN A 134 23.02 -8.25 45.84
N PRO A 135 21.96 -8.97 46.24
CA PRO A 135 21.03 -8.61 47.31
C PRO A 135 21.47 -9.20 48.66
N GLU A 136 20.79 -8.83 49.76
CA GLU A 136 20.25 -9.77 50.78
C GLU A 136 19.73 -9.05 52.07
N MET A 137 18.51 -9.46 52.47
CA MET A 137 17.87 -9.55 53.80
C MET A 137 17.63 -8.36 54.79
N ALA A 138 16.32 -8.14 55.01
CA ALA A 138 15.56 -8.22 56.28
C ALA A 138 15.79 -7.22 57.44
N ARG A 139 14.73 -6.44 57.76
CA ARG A 139 14.00 -6.41 59.07
C ARG A 139 12.98 -5.24 59.14
N LEU A 140 11.76 -5.55 59.61
CA LEU A 140 10.73 -4.64 60.17
C LEU A 140 11.07 -4.31 61.65
N PRO A 141 10.28 -3.50 62.39
CA PRO A 141 9.57 -2.24 62.08
C PRO A 141 9.86 -1.14 63.13
N GLN A 142 9.46 0.12 62.92
CA GLN A 142 9.13 1.03 64.03
C GLN A 142 8.32 2.26 63.59
N THR A 143 7.23 2.46 64.32
CA THR A 143 6.31 3.62 64.38
C THR A 143 6.90 4.76 65.20
N VAL A 144 6.82 6.03 64.76
CA VAL A 144 6.73 7.20 65.65
C VAL A 144 5.97 8.34 64.96
N ASP A 145 5.06 8.92 65.75
CA ASP A 145 4.16 10.05 65.53
C ASP A 145 4.81 11.46 65.51
N MET A 146 3.99 12.41 65.01
CA MET A 146 3.90 13.85 65.38
C MET A 146 5.06 14.82 65.04
N LYS A 147 4.78 15.83 64.20
CA LYS A 147 4.39 17.18 64.67
C LYS A 147 4.10 18.20 63.55
N THR A 148 2.91 18.77 63.66
CA THR A 148 2.43 20.13 63.37
C THR A 148 3.50 21.21 63.14
N THR A 149 3.35 22.03 62.09
CA THR A 149 3.50 23.50 62.18
C THR A 149 2.67 24.19 61.11
N SER A 150 1.84 25.11 61.60
CA SER A 150 0.90 25.97 60.90
C SER A 150 1.59 27.25 60.46
N GLN A 151 1.31 27.76 59.25
CA GLN A 151 1.42 29.20 58.95
C GLN A 151 0.29 29.65 58.01
N ASN A 152 -0.62 30.42 58.60
CA ASN A 152 -1.57 31.32 57.97
C ASN A 152 -0.89 32.30 57.01
N LYS A 153 -1.53 32.58 55.87
CA LYS A 153 -1.44 33.90 55.24
C LYS A 153 -2.78 34.29 54.63
N GLU A 154 -3.24 35.46 55.06
CA GLU A 154 -4.55 36.07 54.84
C GLU A 154 -4.76 36.48 53.37
N GLN A 155 -5.99 36.29 52.89
CA GLN A 155 -6.50 36.84 51.64
C GLN A 155 -7.12 38.24 51.88
N PRO A 156 -6.99 39.19 50.94
CA PRO A 156 -7.93 40.29 50.82
C PRO A 156 -9.01 39.97 49.76
N LYS A 157 -10.27 40.11 50.20
CA LYS A 157 -11.46 40.14 49.33
C LYS A 157 -11.44 41.39 48.45
N GLN A 158 -11.50 41.22 47.13
CA GLN A 158 -11.96 42.25 46.21
C GLN A 158 -13.28 41.81 45.58
N GLN A 159 -14.34 42.54 45.93
CA GLN A 159 -15.63 42.52 45.25
C GLN A 159 -15.48 43.14 43.86
N ARG A 160 -15.87 42.42 42.82
CA ARG A 160 -16.03 42.96 41.46
C ARG A 160 -17.52 42.92 41.13
N GLN A 161 -18.09 44.11 40.96
CA GLN A 161 -19.44 44.33 40.45
C GLN A 161 -19.51 43.81 39.01
N GLN A 162 -20.43 42.88 38.76
CA GLN A 162 -20.94 42.57 37.43
C GLN A 162 -21.85 43.73 37.00
N GLN A 163 -21.49 44.34 35.89
CA GLN A 163 -22.30 45.31 35.17
C GLN A 163 -22.55 44.69 33.80
N ASP A 164 -23.79 44.27 33.59
CA ASP A 164 -24.28 43.66 32.36
C ASP A 164 -24.39 44.75 31.28
N ASP A 165 -23.43 44.78 30.36
CA ASP A 165 -23.53 45.54 29.11
C ASP A 165 -23.92 44.58 27.98
N GLU A 166 -25.21 44.59 27.65
CA GLU A 166 -25.77 43.99 26.45
C GLU A 166 -25.24 44.71 25.20
N GLY A 167 -24.72 43.97 24.22
CA GLY A 167 -24.84 44.41 22.81
C GLY A 167 -23.60 44.40 21.90
N SER A 168 -22.45 43.82 22.25
CA SER A 168 -21.34 43.67 21.28
C SER A 168 -21.17 42.21 20.86
N CYS A 169 -21.53 41.88 19.61
CA CYS A 169 -21.28 40.58 18.99
C CYS A 169 -19.80 40.34 18.65
N LEU A 170 -18.91 41.30 18.93
CA LEU A 170 -17.48 41.14 18.68
C LEU A 170 -16.80 40.50 19.90
N PRO A 171 -15.99 39.45 19.69
CA PRO A 171 -15.27 38.82 20.79
C PRO A 171 -14.32 39.82 21.46
N GLN A 172 -14.24 39.76 22.79
CA GLN A 172 -13.53 40.76 23.61
C GLN A 172 -12.08 40.99 23.18
N TRP A 173 -11.37 39.94 22.74
CA TRP A 173 -9.99 40.06 22.26
C TRP A 173 -9.86 40.96 21.02
N LEU A 174 -10.89 41.01 20.17
CA LEU A 174 -10.91 41.86 18.99
C LEU A 174 -11.21 43.32 19.38
N VAL A 175 -12.01 43.52 20.43
CA VAL A 175 -12.25 44.85 21.02
C VAL A 175 -10.97 45.39 21.65
N ASP A 176 -10.22 44.53 22.33
CA ASP A 176 -8.98 44.89 23.04
C ASP A 176 -7.74 44.90 22.14
N ALA A 177 -7.86 44.47 20.87
CA ALA A 177 -6.76 44.43 19.93
C ALA A 177 -6.17 45.83 19.61
N PRO A 178 -4.84 45.94 19.43
CA PRO A 178 -4.20 47.19 19.00
C PRO A 178 -4.71 47.61 17.61
N PHE A 179 -4.75 48.93 17.37
CA PHE A 179 -5.36 49.51 16.16
C PHE A 179 -4.83 48.91 14.85
N TRP A 180 -3.53 48.63 14.77
CA TRP A 180 -2.92 48.05 13.57
C TRP A 180 -3.44 46.64 13.26
N LEU A 181 -3.73 45.82 14.27
CA LEU A 181 -4.27 44.47 14.08
C LEU A 181 -5.72 44.51 13.58
N LYS A 182 -6.52 45.44 14.11
CA LYS A 182 -7.87 45.71 13.61
C LYS A 182 -7.85 46.15 12.14
N LEU A 183 -6.88 47.00 11.78
CA LEU A 183 -6.69 47.43 10.39
C LEU A 183 -6.38 46.23 9.49
N VAL A 184 -5.45 45.35 9.89
CA VAL A 184 -5.08 44.13 9.13
C VAL A 184 -6.30 43.24 8.89
N ILE A 185 -7.12 42.99 9.93
CA ILE A 185 -8.31 42.13 9.83
C ILE A 185 -9.36 42.75 8.90
N VAL A 186 -9.61 44.06 8.97
CA VAL A 186 -10.56 44.73 8.09
C VAL A 186 -10.07 44.73 6.65
N THR A 187 -8.78 45.01 6.41
CA THR A 187 -8.21 45.01 5.06
C THR A 187 -8.16 43.62 4.44
N SER A 188 -7.84 42.58 5.22
CA SER A 188 -7.82 41.20 4.71
C SER A 188 -9.22 40.73 4.34
N THR A 189 -10.22 41.04 5.17
CA THR A 189 -11.63 40.73 4.89
C THR A 189 -12.12 41.45 3.63
N ALA A 190 -11.78 42.74 3.46
CA ALA A 190 -12.13 43.50 2.27
C ALA A 190 -11.48 42.95 0.98
N LEU A 191 -10.21 42.53 1.06
CA LEU A 191 -9.51 41.89 -0.05
C LEU A 191 -10.14 40.54 -0.43
N LEU A 192 -10.52 39.73 0.55
CA LEU A 192 -11.23 38.46 0.34
C LEU A 192 -12.57 38.65 -0.37
N LEU A 193 -13.38 39.61 0.08
CA LEU A 193 -14.65 39.95 -0.58
C LEU A 193 -14.42 40.49 -2.00
N GLY A 194 -13.39 41.31 -2.21
CA GLY A 194 -13.00 41.80 -3.53
C GLY A 194 -12.61 40.67 -4.49
N ALA A 195 -11.82 39.70 -4.02
CA ALA A 195 -11.43 38.54 -4.81
C ALA A 195 -12.64 37.67 -5.19
N MET A 196 -13.57 37.41 -4.27
CA MET A 196 -14.79 36.65 -4.55
C MET A 196 -15.66 37.33 -5.62
N VAL A 197 -15.80 38.65 -5.58
CA VAL A 197 -16.55 39.40 -6.60
C VAL A 197 -15.87 39.29 -7.97
N LEU A 198 -14.53 39.40 -8.03
CA LEU A 198 -13.77 39.25 -9.29
C LEU A 198 -13.94 37.86 -9.90
N ILE A 199 -13.92 36.80 -9.07
CA ILE A 199 -14.17 35.42 -9.52
C ILE A 199 -15.60 35.29 -10.08
N GLY A 200 -16.60 35.85 -9.39
CA GLY A 200 -17.99 35.83 -9.88
C GLY A 200 -18.18 36.56 -11.21
N VAL A 201 -17.51 37.69 -11.40
CA VAL A 201 -17.52 38.44 -12.67
C VAL A 201 -16.83 37.64 -13.78
N ALA A 202 -15.67 37.04 -13.51
CA ALA A 202 -14.94 36.22 -14.48
C ALA A 202 -15.79 35.01 -14.94
N ALA A 203 -16.39 34.29 -14.00
CA ALA A 203 -17.28 33.17 -14.32
C ALA A 203 -18.50 33.61 -15.14
N SER A 204 -19.10 34.77 -14.82
CA SER A 204 -20.23 35.30 -15.58
C SER A 204 -19.85 35.72 -17.01
N LEU A 205 -18.63 36.21 -17.22
CA LEU A 205 -18.13 36.55 -18.56
C LEU A 205 -17.89 35.30 -19.41
N GLU A 206 -17.42 34.21 -18.79
CA GLU A 206 -17.20 32.95 -19.50
C GLU A 206 -18.52 32.31 -19.96
N VAL A 207 -19.56 32.33 -19.12
CA VAL A 207 -20.89 31.84 -19.50
C VAL A 207 -21.44 32.62 -20.71
N GLN A 208 -21.29 33.95 -20.73
CA GLN A 208 -21.69 34.76 -21.88
C GLN A 208 -20.88 34.45 -23.15
N SER A 209 -19.59 34.11 -23.02
CA SER A 209 -18.77 33.70 -24.16
C SER A 209 -19.28 32.41 -24.79
N ARG A 210 -19.63 31.41 -23.98
CA ARG A 210 -20.15 30.12 -24.47
C ARG A 210 -21.51 30.25 -25.16
N GLU A 211 -22.39 31.12 -24.66
CA GLU A 211 -23.67 31.40 -25.33
C GLU A 211 -23.50 32.04 -26.71
N ASN A 212 -22.53 32.95 -26.85
CA ASN A 212 -22.23 33.59 -28.14
C ASN A 212 -21.63 32.62 -29.17
N GLU A 213 -20.80 31.66 -28.75
CA GLU A 213 -20.30 30.61 -29.66
C GLU A 213 -21.40 29.64 -30.10
N ALA A 214 -22.28 29.24 -29.18
CA ALA A 214 -23.40 28.36 -29.50
C ALA A 214 -24.37 29.00 -30.53
N GLN A 215 -24.62 30.31 -30.43
CA GLN A 215 -25.45 31.02 -31.41
C GLN A 215 -24.80 31.15 -32.79
N ASN A 216 -23.47 31.35 -32.85
CA ASN A 216 -22.76 31.47 -34.12
C ASN A 216 -22.64 30.12 -34.87
N ASN A 217 -22.58 29.01 -34.16
CA ASN A 217 -22.48 27.68 -34.76
C ASN A 217 -23.82 27.10 -35.25
N ALA A 218 -24.96 27.66 -34.82
CA ALA A 218 -26.29 27.23 -35.28
C ALA A 218 -26.67 27.73 -36.70
N ALA A 219 -25.84 28.56 -37.34
CA ALA A 219 -26.14 29.17 -38.64
C ALA A 219 -25.62 28.38 -39.86
N VAL A 220 -24.93 27.25 -39.68
CA VAL A 220 -24.40 26.45 -40.80
C VAL A 220 -25.18 25.14 -40.91
N SER A 221 -26.25 25.15 -41.72
CA SER A 221 -26.94 23.92 -42.09
C SER A 221 -26.06 23.09 -43.04
N PRO A 222 -25.86 21.79 -42.80
CA PRO A 222 -25.13 20.92 -43.72
C PRO A 222 -25.96 20.59 -44.98
N PRO A 223 -25.31 20.40 -46.15
CA PRO A 223 -25.99 20.00 -47.37
C PRO A 223 -26.47 18.54 -47.29
N SER A 224 -27.73 18.33 -47.68
CA SER A 224 -28.36 17.02 -47.83
C SER A 224 -27.65 16.19 -48.90
N LEU A 225 -27.11 15.03 -48.53
CA LEU A 225 -26.56 14.02 -49.44
C LEU A 225 -27.52 12.83 -49.54
N ALA A 226 -27.81 12.45 -50.78
CA ALA A 226 -28.68 11.34 -51.17
C ALA A 226 -28.04 9.96 -50.89
N PRO A 227 -28.84 8.90 -50.70
CA PRO A 227 -28.34 7.57 -50.37
C PRO A 227 -27.85 6.82 -51.61
N GLY A 228 -26.58 6.39 -51.60
CA GLY A 228 -25.98 5.52 -52.60
C GLY A 228 -25.79 4.10 -52.07
N ASN A 229 -26.41 3.13 -52.75
CA ASN A 229 -26.28 1.70 -52.49
C ASN A 229 -24.88 1.19 -52.85
N PHE A 230 -24.18 0.59 -51.88
CA PHE A 230 -23.08 -0.35 -52.13
C PHE A 230 -23.21 -1.55 -51.18
N PHE A 231 -23.61 -2.71 -51.72
CA PHE A 231 -23.47 -4.00 -51.09
C PHE A 231 -22.14 -4.63 -51.54
N PRO A 232 -21.26 -5.08 -50.64
CA PRO A 232 -20.14 -5.93 -51.00
C PRO A 232 -20.59 -7.40 -51.07
N THR A 233 -20.26 -8.05 -52.17
CA THR A 233 -20.40 -9.48 -52.43
C THR A 233 -19.60 -10.33 -51.44
N GLN A 234 -20.29 -11.27 -50.80
CA GLN A 234 -19.78 -12.31 -49.91
C GLN A 234 -19.02 -13.39 -50.71
N PRO A 235 -17.84 -13.87 -50.24
CA PRO A 235 -17.15 -14.98 -50.89
C PRO A 235 -17.71 -16.33 -50.42
N ASP A 236 -17.93 -17.21 -51.40
CA ASP A 236 -18.37 -18.60 -51.26
C ASP A 236 -17.25 -19.44 -50.63
N LEU A 237 -17.55 -20.13 -49.52
CA LEU A 237 -16.64 -21.09 -48.88
C LEU A 237 -17.27 -22.49 -48.96
N GLU A 238 -16.58 -23.39 -49.66
CA GLU A 238 -16.93 -24.81 -49.77
C GLU A 238 -16.81 -25.55 -48.41
N PRO A 239 -17.68 -26.54 -48.14
CA PRO A 239 -17.64 -27.30 -46.90
C PRO A 239 -16.50 -28.32 -46.91
N THR A 240 -15.55 -28.16 -45.99
CA THR A 240 -14.49 -29.14 -45.71
C THR A 240 -15.00 -30.17 -44.70
N ASN A 241 -14.98 -31.45 -45.10
CA ASN A 241 -15.32 -32.60 -44.26
C ASN A 241 -14.31 -32.76 -43.11
N ILE A 242 -14.79 -32.63 -41.86
CA ILE A 242 -14.02 -32.88 -40.63
C ILE A 242 -14.13 -34.38 -40.27
N PRO A 243 -13.04 -35.09 -39.94
CA PRO A 243 -13.10 -36.47 -39.47
C PRO A 243 -13.58 -36.55 -38.01
N LEU A 244 -14.42 -37.53 -37.70
CA LEU A 244 -14.88 -37.86 -36.34
C LEU A 244 -13.71 -38.11 -35.38
N THR A 245 -13.67 -37.33 -34.30
CA THR A 245 -12.76 -37.48 -33.15
C THR A 245 -13.09 -38.74 -32.36
N ALA A 246 -12.08 -39.57 -32.08
CA ALA A 246 -12.20 -40.75 -31.24
C ALA A 246 -12.33 -40.39 -29.75
N GLU A 247 -13.09 -41.19 -29.00
CA GLU A 247 -13.36 -41.01 -27.57
C GLU A 247 -12.08 -41.06 -26.71
N PRO A 248 -12.00 -40.27 -25.62
CA PRO A 248 -10.83 -40.24 -24.76
C PRO A 248 -10.76 -41.49 -23.87
N THR A 249 -9.66 -42.22 -23.97
CA THR A 249 -9.32 -43.33 -23.09
C THR A 249 -8.97 -42.82 -21.69
N SER A 250 -9.82 -43.11 -20.71
CA SER A 250 -9.54 -42.87 -19.29
C SER A 250 -8.53 -43.89 -18.76
N SER A 251 -7.26 -43.53 -18.70
CA SER A 251 -6.27 -44.26 -17.89
C SER A 251 -6.41 -43.88 -16.41
N PRO A 252 -6.28 -44.83 -15.46
CA PRO A 252 -6.39 -44.53 -14.04
C PRO A 252 -5.17 -43.75 -13.55
N LEU A 253 -5.42 -42.67 -12.81
CA LEU A 253 -4.42 -41.91 -12.06
C LEU A 253 -3.98 -42.76 -10.84
N GLU A 254 -2.95 -43.58 -10.98
CA GLU A 254 -2.27 -44.20 -9.85
C GLU A 254 -1.08 -43.33 -9.42
N ASP A 255 -0.92 -43.18 -8.10
CA ASP A 255 0.19 -42.56 -7.37
C ASP A 255 0.32 -41.02 -7.38
N MET A 256 -0.66 -40.36 -6.77
CA MET A 256 -0.38 -39.09 -6.09
C MET A 256 0.28 -39.34 -4.72
N PRO A 257 1.35 -38.62 -4.36
CA PRO A 257 1.99 -38.76 -3.05
C PRO A 257 1.02 -38.43 -1.90
N PRO A 258 1.19 -39.05 -0.72
CA PRO A 258 0.30 -38.85 0.42
C PRO A 258 0.22 -37.38 0.80
N TRP A 259 -1.01 -36.85 0.80
CA TRP A 259 -1.38 -35.52 1.26
C TRP A 259 -0.75 -35.25 2.63
N GLN A 260 0.17 -34.27 2.70
CA GLN A 260 0.53 -33.69 3.98
C GLN A 260 -0.68 -32.91 4.51
N PRO A 261 -1.00 -32.99 5.82
CA PRO A 261 -2.13 -32.27 6.39
C PRO A 261 -1.92 -30.77 6.14
N TYR A 262 -2.83 -30.17 5.39
CA TYR A 262 -2.82 -28.73 5.14
C TYR A 262 -2.93 -28.03 6.49
N ASN A 263 -2.00 -27.12 6.74
CA ASN A 263 -1.97 -26.31 7.95
C ASN A 263 -3.34 -25.63 8.08
N THR A 264 -4.11 -25.95 9.13
CA THR A 264 -5.49 -25.47 9.33
C THR A 264 -5.55 -24.01 9.77
N SER A 265 -4.47 -23.25 9.55
CA SER A 265 -4.41 -21.85 9.92
C SER A 265 -5.35 -21.05 9.03
N THR A 266 -6.30 -20.37 9.65
CA THR A 266 -7.24 -19.45 9.01
C THR A 266 -6.66 -18.06 8.86
N SER A 267 -5.47 -17.81 9.43
CA SER A 267 -4.83 -16.50 9.42
C SER A 267 -3.89 -16.33 8.23
N VAL A 268 -3.85 -15.12 7.67
CA VAL A 268 -2.81 -14.67 6.74
C VAL A 268 -1.86 -13.74 7.50
N GLN A 269 -0.55 -13.96 7.33
CA GLN A 269 0.48 -13.15 7.99
C GLN A 269 1.52 -12.69 6.98
N PHE A 270 1.89 -11.41 7.03
CA PHE A 270 2.94 -10.84 6.20
C PHE A 270 3.58 -9.63 6.88
N PHE A 271 4.79 -9.30 6.44
CA PHE A 271 5.53 -8.13 6.89
C PHE A 271 5.39 -6.98 5.91
N VAL A 272 5.41 -5.75 6.43
CA VAL A 272 5.39 -4.53 5.63
C VAL A 272 6.48 -3.59 6.15
N ALA A 273 7.39 -3.20 5.26
CA ALA A 273 8.44 -2.21 5.50
C ALA A 273 8.23 -1.00 4.60
N GLY A 274 8.96 0.06 4.89
CA GLY A 274 9.26 1.05 3.88
C GLY A 274 10.29 2.06 4.36
N GLY A 275 10.76 2.88 3.43
CA GLY A 275 11.71 3.95 3.71
C GLY A 275 13.15 3.51 3.66
N ARG A 276 14.02 4.50 3.78
CA ARG A 276 15.46 4.35 3.61
C ARG A 276 16.14 4.09 4.95
N PHE A 277 16.68 2.89 5.11
CA PHE A 277 17.56 2.57 6.23
C PHE A 277 18.91 3.30 6.11
N ALA A 278 19.48 3.74 7.24
CA ALA A 278 20.77 4.41 7.29
C ALA A 278 21.57 4.00 8.54
N GLY A 279 22.87 4.32 8.56
CA GLY A 279 23.72 4.10 9.74
C GLY A 279 23.76 2.65 10.20
N ASP A 280 23.57 2.43 11.50
CA ASP A 280 23.60 1.10 12.12
C ASP A 280 22.43 0.22 11.65
N GLU A 281 21.27 0.78 11.33
CA GLU A 281 20.13 0.02 10.81
C GLU A 281 20.47 -0.59 9.45
N LEU A 282 21.02 0.22 8.54
CA LEU A 282 21.47 -0.27 7.24
C LEU A 282 22.58 -1.33 7.36
N ALA A 283 23.48 -1.18 8.32
CA ALA A 283 24.57 -2.13 8.55
C ALA A 283 24.08 -3.50 9.07
N ASN A 284 23.00 -3.51 9.85
CA ASN A 284 22.40 -4.71 10.41
C ASN A 284 21.35 -5.35 9.49
N LEU A 285 20.77 -4.57 8.57
CA LEU A 285 19.67 -5.00 7.72
C LEU A 285 19.90 -6.33 6.96
N PRO A 286 21.09 -6.65 6.41
CA PRO A 286 21.31 -7.95 5.77
C PRO A 286 21.08 -9.13 6.72
N ALA A 287 21.58 -9.02 7.95
CA ALA A 287 21.39 -10.07 8.96
C ALA A 287 19.92 -10.13 9.39
N GLU A 288 19.27 -8.98 9.53
CA GLU A 288 17.86 -8.90 9.91
C GLU A 288 16.92 -9.47 8.84
N LEU A 289 17.13 -9.14 7.58
CA LEU A 289 16.43 -9.72 6.43
C LEU A 289 16.58 -11.25 6.38
N SER A 290 17.79 -11.76 6.63
CA SER A 290 18.05 -13.21 6.62
C SER A 290 17.42 -13.97 7.79
N ASN A 291 17.02 -13.26 8.85
CA ASN A 291 16.44 -13.83 10.07
C ASN A 291 14.93 -13.55 10.20
N LEU A 292 14.28 -13.00 9.17
CA LEU A 292 12.83 -12.83 9.20
C LEU A 292 12.14 -14.21 9.36
N PRO A 293 11.20 -14.33 10.31
CA PRO A 293 10.56 -15.61 10.58
C PRO A 293 9.55 -15.94 9.47
N ASN A 294 9.58 -17.18 9.00
CA ASN A 294 8.53 -17.72 8.15
C ASN A 294 7.48 -18.38 9.05
N ILE A 295 6.41 -17.65 9.36
CA ILE A 295 5.47 -18.00 10.44
C ILE A 295 4.64 -19.23 10.08
N ASP A 296 4.24 -19.37 8.81
CA ASP A 296 3.31 -20.41 8.38
C ASP A 296 3.69 -21.12 7.07
N GLY A 297 4.92 -20.90 6.60
CA GLY A 297 5.42 -21.38 5.31
C GLY A 297 5.08 -20.46 4.14
N ASN A 298 4.22 -19.46 4.35
CA ASN A 298 3.67 -18.58 3.31
C ASN A 298 3.93 -17.11 3.59
N THR A 299 4.76 -16.76 4.59
CA THR A 299 4.99 -15.37 4.97
C THR A 299 5.83 -14.65 3.90
N VAL A 300 5.49 -13.40 3.59
CA VAL A 300 6.23 -12.54 2.65
C VAL A 300 6.55 -11.18 3.28
N LEU A 301 7.41 -10.42 2.62
CA LEU A 301 7.70 -9.02 2.94
C LEU A 301 7.24 -8.10 1.79
N PHE A 302 6.48 -7.06 2.12
CA PHE A 302 6.19 -5.95 1.21
C PHE A 302 7.04 -4.74 1.57
N HIS A 303 7.58 -4.04 0.58
CA HIS A 303 8.28 -2.77 0.76
C HIS A 303 7.52 -1.64 0.06
N LEU A 304 7.02 -0.66 0.82
CA LEU A 304 6.15 0.43 0.34
C LEU A 304 6.92 1.66 -0.18
N GLY A 305 8.03 1.44 -0.87
CA GLY A 305 8.85 2.51 -1.44
C GLY A 305 9.67 3.38 -0.46
N ASP A 306 10.23 4.49 -0.98
CA ASP A 306 11.33 5.36 -0.49
C ASP A 306 12.52 4.67 0.16
N TRP A 307 12.95 3.56 -0.41
CA TRP A 307 14.28 3.05 -0.04
C TRP A 307 15.40 3.96 -0.58
N ASN A 308 15.10 4.84 -1.56
CA ASN A 308 16.06 5.71 -2.22
C ASN A 308 16.06 7.14 -1.66
N SER A 309 17.01 7.96 -2.13
CA SER A 309 17.03 9.41 -1.89
C SER A 309 17.59 10.15 -3.10
N PRO A 310 16.75 10.84 -3.89
CA PRO A 310 17.16 11.53 -5.12
C PRO A 310 18.28 12.54 -4.89
N SER A 311 18.29 13.22 -3.74
CA SER A 311 19.32 14.20 -3.40
C SER A 311 20.70 13.59 -3.14
N LEU A 312 20.78 12.32 -2.71
CA LEU A 312 22.03 11.63 -2.43
C LEU A 312 22.50 10.76 -3.60
N THR A 313 21.60 9.96 -4.16
CA THR A 313 21.93 8.95 -5.18
C THR A 313 21.76 9.48 -6.59
N ARG A 314 21.04 10.60 -6.75
CA ARG A 314 20.58 11.13 -8.05
C ARG A 314 19.78 10.12 -8.87
N CYS A 315 19.28 9.06 -8.22
CA CYS A 315 18.61 7.93 -8.86
C CYS A 315 19.48 7.26 -9.94
N GLU A 316 20.79 7.21 -9.73
CA GLU A 316 21.68 6.43 -10.59
C GLU A 316 21.37 4.92 -10.47
N GLU A 317 21.56 4.17 -11.55
CA GLU A 317 21.32 2.72 -11.64
C GLU A 317 21.92 1.93 -10.47
N SER A 318 23.10 2.36 -9.99
CA SER A 318 23.80 1.75 -8.86
C SER A 318 22.91 1.64 -7.62
N ALA A 319 22.10 2.65 -7.32
CA ALA A 319 21.19 2.64 -6.18
C ALA A 319 20.14 1.52 -6.28
N TYR A 320 19.58 1.30 -7.47
CA TYR A 320 18.61 0.23 -7.74
C TYR A 320 19.27 -1.16 -7.67
N SER A 321 20.50 -1.28 -8.19
CA SER A 321 21.25 -2.53 -8.11
C SER A 321 21.68 -2.89 -6.68
N ASP A 322 22.04 -1.87 -5.88
CA ASP A 322 22.45 -2.02 -4.49
C ASP A 322 21.27 -2.46 -3.61
N ILE A 323 20.11 -1.82 -3.78
CA ILE A 323 18.91 -2.21 -3.01
C ILE A 323 18.42 -3.61 -3.38
N ALA A 324 18.46 -3.98 -4.67
CA ALA A 324 18.14 -5.32 -5.12
C ALA A 324 19.09 -6.36 -4.50
N THR A 325 20.39 -6.06 -4.47
CA THR A 325 21.40 -6.92 -3.82
C THR A 325 21.17 -7.04 -2.31
N LEU A 326 20.77 -5.96 -1.65
CA LEU A 326 20.49 -5.94 -0.22
C LEU A 326 19.28 -6.82 0.12
N PHE A 327 18.14 -6.61 -0.55
CA PHE A 327 16.90 -7.34 -0.27
C PHE A 327 16.90 -8.79 -0.74
N ALA A 328 17.80 -9.16 -1.65
CA ALA A 328 18.04 -10.56 -2.03
C ALA A 328 18.56 -11.42 -0.87
N ASN A 329 19.01 -10.82 0.24
CA ASN A 329 19.39 -11.54 1.45
C ASN A 329 18.18 -11.96 2.32
N SER A 330 16.95 -11.59 1.95
CA SER A 330 15.78 -11.95 2.75
C SER A 330 15.53 -13.46 2.77
N SER A 331 15.15 -13.98 3.95
CA SER A 331 14.64 -15.34 4.09
C SER A 331 13.22 -15.52 3.51
N LEU A 332 12.52 -14.43 3.20
CA LEU A 332 11.16 -14.41 2.68
C LEU A 332 11.12 -13.78 1.27
N PRO A 333 10.15 -14.16 0.42
CA PRO A 333 9.90 -13.43 -0.82
C PRO A 333 9.58 -11.96 -0.54
N VAL A 334 10.18 -11.06 -1.34
CA VAL A 334 10.00 -9.61 -1.21
C VAL A 334 9.27 -9.05 -2.43
N TYR A 335 8.27 -8.21 -2.17
CA TYR A 335 7.48 -7.49 -3.17
C TYR A 335 7.68 -6.00 -2.99
N PHE A 336 7.94 -5.29 -4.08
CA PHE A 336 8.13 -3.85 -4.06
C PHE A 336 6.90 -3.13 -4.60
N VAL A 337 6.51 -2.07 -3.88
CA VAL A 337 5.62 -1.01 -4.37
C VAL A 337 6.47 0.20 -4.68
N VAL A 338 6.17 0.88 -5.78
CA VAL A 338 6.88 2.09 -6.24
C VAL A 338 6.63 3.24 -5.26
N GLY A 339 7.69 3.88 -4.76
CA GLY A 339 7.65 5.14 -4.03
C GLY A 339 8.13 6.33 -4.86
N ASP A 340 7.92 7.56 -4.36
CA ASP A 340 8.25 8.76 -5.13
C ASP A 340 9.78 9.00 -5.24
N ASN A 341 10.54 8.66 -4.21
CA ASN A 341 11.99 8.84 -4.13
C ASN A 341 12.83 7.94 -5.07
N GLU A 342 12.23 6.92 -5.67
CA GLU A 342 12.84 6.05 -6.68
C GLU A 342 12.13 6.16 -8.03
N PHE A 343 11.22 7.13 -8.17
CA PHE A 343 10.49 7.38 -9.40
C PHE A 343 10.38 8.89 -9.67
N ASN A 344 9.27 9.52 -9.28
CA ASN A 344 8.93 10.84 -9.77
C ASN A 344 9.67 11.97 -9.05
N ASP A 345 10.32 11.75 -7.92
CA ASP A 345 11.21 12.76 -7.33
C ASP A 345 12.64 12.71 -7.90
N CYS A 346 12.91 11.78 -8.82
CA CYS A 346 14.20 11.65 -9.50
C CYS A 346 14.42 12.73 -10.57
N PRO A 347 15.68 13.10 -10.86
CA PRO A 347 16.00 14.08 -11.91
C PRO A 347 15.49 13.68 -13.31
N ASP A 348 15.50 12.38 -13.62
CA ASP A 348 14.88 11.80 -14.81
C ASP A 348 13.91 10.69 -14.37
N PRO A 349 12.62 10.99 -14.20
CA PRO A 349 11.62 10.01 -13.75
C PRO A 349 11.47 8.82 -14.70
N ARG A 350 11.72 9.00 -15.99
CA ARG A 350 11.59 7.92 -16.96
C ARG A 350 12.73 6.91 -16.77
N GLU A 351 13.96 7.40 -16.73
CA GLU A 351 15.14 6.54 -16.51
C GLU A 351 15.06 5.85 -15.14
N ALA A 352 14.67 6.58 -14.09
CA ALA A 352 14.45 6.04 -12.76
C ALA A 352 13.44 4.89 -12.74
N PHE A 353 12.31 5.04 -13.46
CA PHE A 353 11.31 3.98 -13.58
C PHE A 353 11.81 2.77 -14.39
N GLU A 354 12.58 3.00 -15.45
CA GLU A 354 13.23 1.93 -16.23
C GLU A 354 14.21 1.11 -15.33
N PHE A 355 14.95 1.76 -14.42
CA PHE A 355 15.77 1.05 -13.44
C PHE A 355 14.92 0.33 -12.38
N TRP A 356 13.85 0.95 -11.88
CA TRP A 356 12.94 0.28 -10.95
C TRP A 356 12.40 -1.01 -11.57
N ASP A 357 11.93 -0.94 -12.81
CA ASP A 357 11.43 -2.09 -13.58
C ASP A 357 12.50 -3.17 -13.70
N GLN A 358 13.69 -2.81 -14.19
CA GLN A 358 14.81 -3.75 -14.38
C GLN A 358 15.23 -4.48 -13.10
N TYR A 359 15.27 -3.78 -11.96
CA TYR A 359 15.85 -4.32 -10.74
C TYR A 359 14.85 -4.83 -9.73
N LEU A 360 13.60 -4.34 -9.73
CA LEU A 360 12.61 -4.58 -8.67
C LEU A 360 11.27 -5.13 -9.18
N LEU A 361 10.94 -5.02 -10.49
CA LEU A 361 9.80 -5.77 -11.02
C LEU A 361 10.08 -7.28 -10.97
N ASP A 362 9.08 -8.08 -10.61
CA ASP A 362 9.17 -9.55 -10.49
C ASP A 362 10.27 -10.04 -9.54
N PHE A 363 10.69 -9.21 -8.58
CA PHE A 363 11.79 -9.49 -7.66
C PHE A 363 11.58 -10.81 -6.89
N GLU A 364 10.34 -11.06 -6.47
CA GLU A 364 9.93 -12.27 -5.76
C GLU A 364 10.19 -13.54 -6.59
N THR A 365 10.03 -13.50 -7.91
CA THR A 365 10.19 -14.67 -8.78
C THR A 365 11.64 -14.88 -9.21
N ARG A 366 12.45 -13.82 -9.23
CA ARG A 366 13.87 -13.88 -9.62
C ARG A 366 14.76 -14.44 -8.51
N HIS A 367 14.39 -14.23 -7.25
CA HIS A 367 15.26 -14.52 -6.10
C HIS A 367 14.82 -15.71 -5.25
N TRP A 368 13.54 -16.09 -5.28
CA TRP A 368 13.05 -17.26 -4.55
C TRP A 368 12.52 -18.31 -5.54
N PRO A 369 12.87 -19.60 -5.37
CA PRO A 369 12.32 -20.63 -6.23
C PRO A 369 10.81 -20.58 -6.09
N ALA A 370 10.10 -20.71 -7.22
CA ALA A 370 8.67 -20.99 -7.18
C ALA A 370 8.48 -22.29 -6.39
N PRO A 371 7.84 -22.19 -5.23
CA PRO A 371 6.52 -22.78 -5.15
C PRO A 371 5.62 -21.75 -4.51
N SER A 372 5.39 -20.61 -5.15
CA SER A 372 4.68 -19.56 -4.44
C SER A 372 3.21 -19.97 -4.32
N VAL A 373 2.76 -20.19 -3.10
CA VAL A 373 1.35 -20.48 -2.74
C VAL A 373 0.39 -19.33 -3.16
N TRP A 374 0.95 -18.29 -3.79
CA TRP A 374 0.42 -16.98 -4.09
C TRP A 374 0.53 -16.88 -5.60
N ASN A 375 -0.57 -17.22 -6.27
CA ASN A 375 -0.68 -17.14 -7.73
C ASN A 375 -0.84 -15.66 -8.08
N ILE A 376 0.30 -14.95 -8.19
CA ILE A 376 0.32 -13.51 -8.40
C ILE A 376 -0.21 -13.20 -9.80
N ALA A 377 -1.20 -12.33 -9.86
CA ALA A 377 -1.64 -11.66 -11.07
C ALA A 377 -1.00 -10.27 -11.13
N ARG A 378 -0.69 -9.81 -12.33
CA ARG A 378 -0.21 -8.44 -12.60
C ARG A 378 -1.13 -7.78 -13.61
N SER A 379 -1.23 -6.46 -13.54
CA SER A 379 -1.91 -5.69 -14.59
C SER A 379 -1.12 -5.79 -15.89
N GLU A 380 -1.81 -5.92 -17.02
CA GLU A 380 -1.18 -6.06 -18.35
C GLU A 380 -0.42 -4.79 -18.75
N ASP A 381 -1.03 -3.63 -18.56
CA ASP A 381 -0.47 -2.33 -18.97
C ASP A 381 0.40 -1.68 -17.88
N TYR A 382 0.24 -2.09 -16.61
CA TYR A 382 0.95 -1.56 -15.45
C TYR A 382 1.49 -2.71 -14.58
N PRO A 383 2.50 -3.47 -15.06
CA PRO A 383 2.94 -4.70 -14.43
C PRO A 383 3.47 -4.53 -13.00
N GLU A 384 3.83 -3.31 -12.60
CA GLU A 384 4.15 -2.98 -11.22
C GLU A 384 2.94 -3.11 -10.27
N ASN A 385 1.71 -3.04 -10.79
CA ASN A 385 0.50 -3.39 -10.06
C ASN A 385 0.37 -4.91 -10.01
N PHE A 386 0.26 -5.45 -8.79
CA PHE A 386 0.14 -6.88 -8.57
C PHE A 386 -1.00 -7.19 -7.61
N GLY A 387 -1.41 -8.46 -7.58
CA GLY A 387 -2.49 -8.92 -6.73
C GLY A 387 -2.44 -10.42 -6.54
N TYR A 388 -2.88 -10.89 -5.39
CA TYR A 388 -3.11 -12.32 -5.16
C TYR A 388 -4.20 -12.51 -4.11
N LEU A 389 -4.84 -13.67 -4.17
CA LEU A 389 -5.85 -14.10 -3.22
C LEU A 389 -5.31 -15.27 -2.40
N HIS A 390 -5.26 -15.11 -1.07
CA HIS A 390 -4.82 -16.16 -0.16
C HIS A 390 -5.74 -16.23 1.06
N ARG A 391 -6.31 -17.41 1.35
CA ARG A 391 -7.18 -17.68 2.52
C ARG A 391 -8.21 -16.56 2.78
N ASN A 392 -9.02 -16.23 1.76
CA ASN A 392 -10.04 -15.17 1.81
C ASN A 392 -9.52 -13.74 2.05
N VAL A 393 -8.24 -13.50 1.83
CA VAL A 393 -7.64 -12.17 1.82
C VAL A 393 -7.15 -11.86 0.41
N LEU A 394 -7.73 -10.82 -0.21
CA LEU A 394 -7.26 -10.26 -1.46
C LEU A 394 -6.24 -9.18 -1.15
N VAL A 395 -4.99 -9.35 -1.57
CA VAL A 395 -3.93 -8.35 -1.37
C VAL A 395 -3.52 -7.79 -2.72
N LEU A 396 -3.46 -6.47 -2.81
CA LEU A 396 -3.19 -5.71 -4.03
C LEU A 396 -2.07 -4.70 -3.77
N GLY A 397 -1.05 -4.67 -4.62
CA GLY A 397 -0.07 -3.59 -4.69
C GLY A 397 -0.37 -2.67 -5.86
N ILE A 398 -0.35 -1.36 -5.63
CA ILE A 398 -0.60 -0.35 -6.67
C ILE A 398 0.51 0.70 -6.73
N ASN A 399 0.81 1.18 -7.94
CA ASN A 399 1.71 2.30 -8.16
C ASN A 399 0.99 3.63 -7.95
N LEU A 400 0.75 3.95 -6.68
CA LEU A 400 0.23 5.22 -6.23
C LEU A 400 1.31 5.93 -5.42
N VAL A 401 2.05 6.82 -6.07
CA VAL A 401 3.18 7.57 -5.52
C VAL A 401 2.78 8.99 -5.05
N GLY A 402 3.58 9.56 -4.17
CA GLY A 402 3.48 10.95 -3.70
C GLY A 402 4.29 11.90 -4.58
N GLY A 403 4.90 12.92 -3.98
CA GLY A 403 5.92 13.73 -4.65
C GLY A 403 5.44 14.61 -5.81
N VAL A 404 6.36 14.89 -6.73
CA VAL A 404 6.17 15.87 -7.82
C VAL A 404 5.43 15.27 -9.01
N VAL A 405 4.38 15.97 -9.47
CA VAL A 405 3.64 15.59 -10.69
C VAL A 405 4.31 16.20 -11.93
N HIS A 406 5.03 15.38 -12.71
CA HIS A 406 5.73 15.83 -13.92
C HIS A 406 4.87 15.79 -15.18
N ASP A 407 3.98 14.80 -15.29
CA ASP A 407 3.03 14.65 -16.40
C ASP A 407 1.64 14.37 -15.83
N ASN A 408 0.80 15.41 -15.80
CA ASN A 408 -0.57 15.29 -15.29
C ASN A 408 -1.39 14.23 -16.03
N ARG A 409 -1.17 14.02 -17.34
CA ARG A 409 -1.94 13.03 -18.10
C ARG A 409 -1.54 11.62 -17.70
N GLU A 410 -0.25 11.39 -17.51
CA GLU A 410 0.23 10.11 -17.03
C GLU A 410 -0.22 9.85 -15.59
N TRP A 411 -0.19 10.87 -14.74
CA TRP A 411 -0.70 10.81 -13.36
C TRP A 411 -2.17 10.38 -13.31
N GLU A 412 -3.02 11.04 -14.10
CA GLU A 412 -4.45 10.72 -14.20
C GLU A 412 -4.70 9.31 -14.78
N ARG A 413 -3.96 8.91 -15.83
CA ARG A 413 -4.07 7.55 -16.39
C ARG A 413 -3.70 6.49 -15.37
N ARG A 414 -2.61 6.72 -14.63
CA ARG A 414 -2.15 5.82 -13.57
C ARG A 414 -3.16 5.69 -12.44
N HIS A 415 -3.77 6.80 -12.01
CA HIS A 415 -4.88 6.76 -11.05
C HIS A 415 -6.06 5.94 -11.57
N ALA A 416 -6.48 6.16 -12.82
CA ALA A 416 -7.56 5.41 -13.43
C ALA A 416 -7.22 3.91 -13.55
N ALA A 417 -6.00 3.57 -13.94
CA ALA A 417 -5.53 2.19 -14.04
C ALA A 417 -5.45 1.50 -12.68
N ASN A 418 -5.00 2.19 -11.63
CA ASN A 418 -4.99 1.64 -10.26
C ASN A 418 -6.42 1.36 -9.77
N LEU A 419 -7.37 2.26 -10.02
CA LEU A 419 -8.78 2.05 -9.67
C LEU A 419 -9.37 0.88 -10.45
N GLU A 420 -9.08 0.77 -11.74
CA GLU A 420 -9.56 -0.34 -12.57
C GLU A 420 -8.95 -1.67 -12.15
N TRP A 421 -7.67 -1.69 -11.78
CA TRP A 421 -6.99 -2.87 -11.25
C TRP A 421 -7.66 -3.38 -9.96
N ILE A 422 -7.93 -2.47 -9.01
CA ILE A 422 -8.64 -2.78 -7.77
C ILE A 422 -10.03 -3.32 -8.08
N ASN A 423 -10.76 -2.63 -8.96
CA ASN A 423 -12.14 -2.97 -9.27
C ASN A 423 -12.27 -4.32 -10.00
N THR A 424 -11.37 -4.60 -10.94
CA THR A 424 -11.29 -5.89 -11.63
C THR A 424 -11.04 -7.01 -10.64
N ASN A 425 -10.02 -6.88 -9.78
CA ASN A 425 -9.71 -7.90 -8.78
C ASN A 425 -10.83 -8.09 -7.76
N TYR A 426 -11.52 -7.01 -7.37
CA TYR A 426 -12.70 -7.09 -6.51
C TYR A 426 -13.77 -7.97 -7.16
N PHE A 427 -14.21 -7.65 -8.37
CA PHE A 427 -15.33 -8.37 -9.00
C PHE A 427 -14.98 -9.80 -9.40
N GLU A 428 -13.76 -10.05 -9.85
CA GLU A 428 -13.30 -11.42 -10.17
C GLU A 428 -13.22 -12.33 -8.94
N ASN A 429 -13.04 -11.75 -7.75
CA ASN A 429 -12.85 -12.50 -6.51
C ASN A 429 -13.94 -12.25 -5.46
N GLU A 430 -15.00 -11.50 -5.76
CA GLU A 430 -15.97 -10.98 -4.78
C GLU A 430 -16.51 -12.07 -3.85
N ALA A 431 -16.78 -13.27 -4.37
CA ALA A 431 -17.31 -14.39 -3.60
C ALA A 431 -16.25 -15.16 -2.78
N ARG A 432 -14.97 -14.80 -2.88
CA ARG A 432 -13.83 -15.61 -2.41
C ARG A 432 -12.97 -14.91 -1.37
N PHE A 433 -13.25 -13.67 -1.01
CA PHE A 433 -12.53 -12.94 0.03
C PHE A 433 -13.48 -12.18 0.95
N ASP A 434 -13.02 -11.95 2.17
CA ASP A 434 -13.72 -11.18 3.20
C ASP A 434 -12.98 -9.88 3.52
N THR A 435 -11.65 -9.87 3.33
CA THR A 435 -10.78 -8.72 3.53
C THR A 435 -9.99 -8.40 2.27
N MET A 436 -9.94 -7.13 1.90
CA MET A 436 -9.07 -6.61 0.84
C MET A 436 -8.00 -5.70 1.47
N VAL A 437 -6.74 -5.98 1.16
CA VAL A 437 -5.59 -5.15 1.54
C VAL A 437 -5.05 -4.46 0.30
N VAL A 438 -4.98 -3.13 0.33
CA VAL A 438 -4.39 -2.31 -0.72
C VAL A 438 -3.10 -1.71 -0.18
N LEU A 439 -1.98 -2.03 -0.83
CA LEU A 439 -0.64 -1.59 -0.52
C LEU A 439 -0.25 -0.48 -1.50
N ALA A 440 0.07 0.69 -0.98
CA ALA A 440 0.44 1.86 -1.77
C ALA A 440 1.59 2.61 -1.11
N HIS A 441 2.15 3.58 -1.82
CA HIS A 441 3.09 4.51 -1.22
C HIS A 441 2.35 5.74 -0.67
N ALA A 442 1.63 6.46 -1.52
CA ALA A 442 1.08 7.77 -1.18
C ALA A 442 0.10 7.80 0.00
N ASP A 443 0.16 8.91 0.74
CA ASP A 443 -0.78 9.24 1.82
C ASP A 443 -2.13 9.73 1.26
N PRO A 444 -3.27 9.25 1.81
CA PRO A 444 -4.61 9.72 1.49
C PRO A 444 -4.83 11.24 1.55
N GLU A 445 -4.05 11.97 2.35
CA GLU A 445 -4.14 13.42 2.51
C GLU A 445 -3.39 14.20 1.42
N ILE A 446 -2.67 13.52 0.52
CA ILE A 446 -1.95 14.17 -0.58
C ILE A 446 -2.93 14.68 -1.64
N LEU A 447 -3.01 16.01 -1.75
CA LEU A 447 -3.87 16.71 -2.70
C LEU A 447 -3.64 16.30 -4.17
N ALA A 448 -2.40 16.01 -4.55
CA ALA A 448 -2.09 15.54 -5.91
C ALA A 448 -2.81 14.22 -6.26
N ASN A 449 -3.21 13.45 -5.25
CA ASN A 449 -3.88 12.16 -5.39
C ASN A 449 -5.38 12.20 -5.08
N GLU A 450 -5.95 13.40 -4.94
CA GLU A 450 -7.38 13.59 -4.63
C GLU A 450 -8.29 12.85 -5.64
N SER A 451 -7.95 12.84 -6.93
CA SER A 451 -8.76 12.17 -7.96
C SER A 451 -8.84 10.65 -7.76
N PHE A 452 -7.75 10.02 -7.29
CA PHE A 452 -7.74 8.61 -6.91
C PHE A 452 -8.56 8.41 -5.63
N PHE A 453 -8.24 9.13 -4.56
CA PHE A 453 -8.83 8.87 -3.24
C PHE A 453 -10.33 9.17 -3.20
N LEU A 454 -10.81 10.25 -3.83
CA LEU A 454 -12.26 10.52 -3.92
C LEU A 454 -13.01 9.38 -4.61
N SER A 455 -12.41 8.76 -5.62
CA SER A 455 -13.02 7.64 -6.35
C SER A 455 -12.93 6.35 -5.54
N PHE A 456 -11.76 6.06 -4.97
CA PHE A 456 -11.53 4.90 -4.11
C PHE A 456 -12.48 4.90 -2.89
N PHE A 457 -12.61 6.02 -2.19
CA PHE A 457 -13.51 6.16 -1.04
C PHE A 457 -14.97 5.93 -1.41
N ARG A 458 -15.41 6.41 -2.58
CA ARG A 458 -16.76 6.11 -3.09
C ARG A 458 -16.93 4.61 -3.35
N LEU A 459 -15.94 3.95 -3.95
CA LEU A 459 -16.00 2.50 -4.17
C LEU A 459 -16.09 1.74 -2.84
N VAL A 460 -15.25 2.08 -1.85
CA VAL A 460 -15.27 1.40 -0.55
C VAL A 460 -16.60 1.60 0.18
N ARG A 461 -17.13 2.82 0.17
CA ARG A 461 -18.37 3.20 0.86
C ARG A 461 -19.63 2.68 0.17
N ASP A 462 -19.66 2.69 -1.16
CA ASP A 462 -20.90 2.50 -1.92
C ASP A 462 -20.95 1.15 -2.66
N VAL A 463 -19.80 0.51 -2.89
CA VAL A 463 -19.68 -0.74 -3.67
C VAL A 463 -19.12 -1.89 -2.81
N TYR A 464 -18.03 -1.67 -2.07
CA TYR A 464 -17.35 -2.72 -1.30
C TYR A 464 -17.91 -2.89 0.12
N THR A 465 -19.20 -2.60 0.32
CA THR A 465 -19.83 -2.45 1.64
C THR A 465 -19.75 -3.69 2.51
N GLU A 466 -19.70 -4.87 1.89
CA GLU A 466 -19.65 -6.17 2.57
C GLU A 466 -18.22 -6.65 2.85
N LYS A 467 -17.21 -5.88 2.42
CA LYS A 467 -15.79 -6.24 2.56
C LYS A 467 -15.11 -5.32 3.56
N GLN A 468 -14.23 -5.89 4.37
CA GLN A 468 -13.27 -5.10 5.13
C GLN A 468 -12.16 -4.64 4.17
N VAL A 469 -11.91 -3.34 4.09
CA VAL A 469 -10.82 -2.77 3.29
C VAL A 469 -9.75 -2.21 4.21
N VAL A 470 -8.50 -2.55 3.94
CA VAL A 470 -7.31 -2.07 4.66
C VAL A 470 -6.40 -1.40 3.64
N PHE A 471 -6.20 -0.10 3.76
CA PHE A 471 -5.26 0.64 2.94
C PHE A 471 -3.98 0.87 3.75
N ILE A 472 -2.89 0.22 3.36
CA ILE A 472 -1.59 0.34 4.03
C ILE A 472 -0.68 1.16 3.15
N HIS A 473 -0.14 2.24 3.70
CA HIS A 473 0.70 3.14 2.95
C HIS A 473 1.92 3.61 3.73
N ARG A 474 2.79 4.33 3.02
CA ARG A 474 3.93 5.01 3.60
C ARG A 474 4.25 6.26 2.80
N ASN A 475 4.22 7.42 3.43
CA ASN A 475 4.66 8.66 2.82
C ASN A 475 5.53 9.48 3.78
N LEU A 476 6.37 10.35 3.22
CA LEU A 476 7.20 11.29 3.97
C LEU A 476 6.31 12.22 4.80
N GLY A 477 6.57 12.29 6.12
CA GLY A 477 5.89 13.17 7.06
C GLY A 477 5.38 12.49 8.33
N SER A 478 5.21 11.17 8.31
CA SER A 478 4.90 10.40 9.50
C SER A 478 6.13 9.67 10.01
N ASP A 479 6.81 10.26 11.00
CA ASP A 479 7.91 9.60 11.74
C ASP A 479 7.38 8.51 12.70
N ALA A 480 6.08 8.22 12.69
CA ALA A 480 5.45 7.24 13.55
C ALA A 480 4.46 6.39 12.75
N TRP A 481 4.36 5.11 13.11
CA TRP A 481 3.25 4.29 12.64
C TRP A 481 1.90 4.80 13.16
N GLY A 482 0.84 4.52 12.41
CA GLY A 482 -0.53 4.89 12.76
C GLY A 482 -1.54 3.91 12.21
N LEU A 483 -2.68 3.80 12.89
CA LEU A 483 -3.83 3.03 12.44
C LEU A 483 -5.10 3.82 12.73
N GLU A 484 -5.89 4.08 11.70
CA GLU A 484 -7.19 4.71 11.79
C GLU A 484 -8.27 3.77 11.27
N THR A 485 -9.33 3.59 12.05
CA THR A 485 -10.50 2.79 11.67
C THR A 485 -11.67 3.71 11.38
N GLY A 486 -12.49 3.36 10.39
CA GLY A 486 -13.59 4.24 9.98
C GLY A 486 -13.10 5.49 9.25
N TYR A 487 -11.98 5.39 8.52
CA TYR A 487 -11.31 6.53 7.88
C TYR A 487 -12.27 7.30 6.96
N ASP A 488 -12.25 8.64 7.03
CA ASP A 488 -13.19 9.55 6.34
C ASP A 488 -14.68 9.22 6.61
N GLY A 489 -14.97 8.63 7.77
CA GLY A 489 -16.32 8.20 8.16
C GLY A 489 -16.81 6.94 7.43
N ILE A 490 -15.92 6.19 6.78
CA ILE A 490 -16.25 4.97 6.02
C ILE A 490 -16.03 3.74 6.93
N PRO A 491 -17.10 3.11 7.47
CA PRO A 491 -16.96 2.15 8.58
C PRO A 491 -16.13 0.91 8.26
N ASN A 492 -16.09 0.50 7.00
CA ASN A 492 -15.36 -0.68 6.51
C ASN A 492 -13.98 -0.33 5.93
N LEU A 493 -13.48 0.90 6.14
CA LEU A 493 -12.14 1.32 5.72
C LEU A 493 -11.23 1.49 6.95
N MET A 494 -10.09 0.80 6.93
CA MET A 494 -8.98 1.05 7.83
C MET A 494 -7.79 1.58 7.02
N VAL A 495 -7.11 2.59 7.56
CA VAL A 495 -5.89 3.16 6.98
C VAL A 495 -4.74 2.96 7.97
N ALA A 496 -3.66 2.35 7.50
CA ALA A 496 -2.45 2.12 8.28
C ALA A 496 -1.25 2.81 7.64
N VAL A 497 -0.48 3.54 8.46
CA VAL A 497 0.79 4.17 8.08
C VAL A 497 1.93 3.33 8.63
N VAL A 498 2.85 2.93 7.77
CA VAL A 498 4.08 2.23 8.16
C VAL A 498 5.15 3.24 8.59
N GLU A 499 5.74 3.06 9.77
CA GLU A 499 6.89 3.86 10.21
C GLU A 499 8.08 3.58 9.29
N GLY A 500 8.57 4.62 8.61
CA GLY A 500 9.72 4.50 7.72
C GLY A 500 11.02 4.27 8.48
N THR A 501 11.98 3.62 7.83
CA THR A 501 13.36 3.43 8.33
C THR A 501 13.48 2.67 9.64
N VAL A 502 12.40 2.15 10.21
CA VAL A 502 12.42 1.41 11.47
C VAL A 502 12.45 -0.08 11.20
N TRP A 503 13.45 -0.76 11.76
CA TRP A 503 13.47 -2.21 11.84
C TRP A 503 13.01 -2.66 13.23
N PRO A 504 12.07 -3.62 13.31
CA PRO A 504 11.62 -4.56 12.30
C PRO A 504 10.33 -4.14 11.58
N PRO A 505 10.01 -4.78 10.44
CA PRO A 505 8.88 -4.39 9.58
C PRO A 505 7.53 -4.64 10.25
N MET A 506 6.53 -3.79 10.05
CA MET A 506 5.19 -4.01 10.58
C MET A 506 4.65 -5.42 10.28
N LEU A 507 4.21 -6.17 11.29
CA LEU A 507 3.56 -7.47 11.14
C LEU A 507 2.06 -7.25 10.98
N VAL A 508 1.49 -7.81 9.92
CA VAL A 508 0.06 -7.80 9.67
C VAL A 508 -0.47 -9.22 9.79
N THR A 509 -1.47 -9.40 10.64
CA THR A 509 -2.16 -10.68 10.88
C THR A 509 -3.65 -10.52 10.62
N ILE A 510 -4.20 -11.35 9.74
CA ILE A 510 -5.61 -11.33 9.34
C ILE A 510 -6.20 -12.71 9.59
N ASP A 511 -6.98 -12.89 10.65
CA ASP A 511 -7.76 -14.09 10.89
C ASP A 511 -9.16 -13.93 10.32
N THR A 512 -9.38 -14.58 9.18
CA THR A 512 -10.64 -14.50 8.44
C THR A 512 -11.81 -15.21 9.14
N THR A 513 -11.54 -16.16 10.03
CA THR A 513 -12.61 -16.88 10.76
C THR A 513 -13.08 -16.11 11.98
N ALA A 514 -12.14 -15.50 12.70
CA ALA A 514 -12.47 -14.67 13.86
C ALA A 514 -12.84 -13.23 13.47
N GLY A 515 -12.59 -12.84 12.21
CA GLY A 515 -12.71 -11.44 11.77
C GLY A 515 -11.71 -10.52 12.48
N ILE A 516 -10.58 -11.08 12.93
CA ILE A 516 -9.55 -10.34 13.65
C ILE A 516 -8.55 -9.80 12.64
N LEU A 517 -8.39 -8.48 12.64
CA LEU A 517 -7.30 -7.79 11.96
C LEU A 517 -6.39 -7.20 13.03
N GLU A 518 -5.15 -7.69 13.08
CA GLU A 518 -4.10 -7.18 13.96
C GLU A 518 -2.96 -6.62 13.10
N ILE A 519 -2.68 -5.34 13.28
CA ILE A 519 -1.59 -4.63 12.63
C ILE A 519 -0.69 -4.12 13.75
N ASP A 520 0.51 -4.67 13.83
CA ASP A 520 1.44 -4.36 14.92
C ASP A 520 2.85 -4.08 14.38
N GLN A 521 3.39 -2.91 14.72
CA GLN A 521 4.79 -2.57 14.46
C GLN A 521 5.66 -2.62 15.73
N ARG A 522 5.08 -2.62 16.94
CA ARG A 522 5.85 -2.37 18.18
C ARG A 522 5.88 -3.53 19.17
N GLN A 523 4.80 -4.31 19.31
CA GLN A 523 4.77 -5.36 20.34
C GLN A 523 5.62 -6.55 19.90
N TRP A 524 5.40 -7.03 18.68
CA TRP A 524 6.16 -8.12 18.07
C TRP A 524 7.65 -7.75 17.92
N TYR A 525 8.00 -6.45 17.82
CA TYR A 525 9.39 -6.01 17.83
C TYR A 525 10.15 -6.43 19.08
N GLN A 526 9.55 -6.25 20.26
CA GLN A 526 10.21 -6.63 21.51
C GLN A 526 10.40 -8.14 21.56
N GLU A 527 9.42 -8.90 21.10
CA GLU A 527 9.52 -10.36 20.98
C GLU A 527 10.62 -10.78 19.99
N TYR A 528 10.66 -10.16 18.81
CA TYR A 528 11.70 -10.34 17.80
C TYR A 528 13.10 -10.06 18.36
N LYS A 529 13.32 -8.91 19.02
CA LYS A 529 14.62 -8.56 19.61
C LYS A 529 15.05 -9.47 20.77
N THR A 530 14.11 -10.04 21.50
CA THR A 530 14.40 -10.96 22.61
C THR A 530 14.58 -12.41 22.16
N GLY A 531 14.44 -12.69 20.85
CA GLY A 531 14.51 -14.05 20.29
C GLY A 531 13.29 -14.91 20.61
N GLY A 532 12.15 -14.30 20.94
CA GLY A 532 10.94 -14.98 21.40
C GLY A 532 10.08 -15.64 20.32
N LEU A 533 10.36 -15.38 19.04
CA LEU A 533 9.58 -15.89 17.89
C LEU A 533 10.31 -17.00 17.09
N ALA A 534 11.41 -17.54 17.62
CA ALA A 534 12.21 -18.60 16.97
C ALA A 534 11.78 -20.02 17.34
#